data_AF-A0A1I0D6W1-F1
#
_entry.id   AF-A0A1I0D6W1-F1
#
_cell.length_a   1.000
_cell.length_b   1.000
_cell.length_c   1.000
_cell.angle_alpha   90.00
_cell.angle_beta   90.00
_cell.angle_gamma   90.00
#
_symmetry.space_group_name_H-M   'P 1'
#
loop_
_entity.id
_entity.type
_entity.pdbx_description
1 polymer ?
#
loop_
_entity_poly.entity_id
_entity_poly.type
_entity_poly.pdbx_seq_one_letter_code
_entity_poly.pdbx_strand_id
1 'polypeptide(L)'
;MTFDEGGNYYLSNSFTWNSILREISRTFFLDFTTWSLLTADQYQKLTAPEIIVDEEVREFKSFTRRPYYRMRGRNVTADQAFDIIRRVDNVFRSGTSAVQEHADYIGSMNFDSWIFDRHHYPRHYGWIHADGTVGCDAITQKYPDVDEFIAEWFIKMMAFPYLDLVIAITDWDESPPSAASGFTYKCNPYDRTIPTFEESIVCGIWVHDQVLEIMSPKRTVKKYAEYVKLYEGKNRDKYLPEYYQDNGIVQADENYLKRCIEAYGLNADEELRKISW
;
A
#
# COMPACT_ATOMS: atom_id res chain seq x y z
N MET A 1 -10.34 9.83 29.05
CA MET A 1 -9.87 10.96 28.23
C MET A 1 -9.48 12.06 29.21
N THR A 2 -8.19 12.38 29.29
CA THR A 2 -7.64 13.32 30.26
C THR A 2 -6.36 13.92 29.67
N PHE A 3 -6.16 15.22 29.86
CA PHE A 3 -4.90 15.92 29.56
C PHE A 3 -4.22 16.26 30.89
N ASP A 4 -2.89 16.21 30.96
CA ASP A 4 -2.14 16.77 32.10
C ASP A 4 -1.90 18.28 31.93
N GLU A 5 -1.32 18.92 32.95
CA GLU A 5 -0.98 20.34 32.95
C GLU A 5 0.08 20.71 31.88
N GLY A 6 0.75 19.72 31.28
CA GLY A 6 1.69 19.87 30.17
C GLY A 6 1.06 19.68 28.78
N GLY A 7 -0.24 19.36 28.69
CA GLY A 7 -0.94 19.10 27.44
C GLY A 7 -0.74 17.69 26.87
N ASN A 8 -0.19 16.75 27.66
CA ASN A 8 -0.01 15.36 27.22
C ASN A 8 -1.32 14.57 27.32
N TYR A 9 -1.52 13.63 26.39
CA TYR A 9 -2.79 12.91 26.23
C TYR A 9 -2.69 11.45 26.66
N TYR A 10 -3.72 10.97 27.38
CA TYR A 10 -3.84 9.60 27.86
C TYR A 10 -4.94 8.83 27.09
N LEU A 11 -4.54 7.88 26.23
CA LEU A 11 -5.45 6.98 25.48
C LEU A 11 -5.86 5.75 26.31
N SER A 12 -7.17 5.53 26.45
CA SER A 12 -7.72 4.32 27.07
C SER A 12 -7.88 3.17 26.07
N ASN A 13 -7.67 1.96 26.56
CA ASN A 13 -7.31 0.79 25.78
C ASN A 13 -8.51 -0.05 25.31
N SER A 14 -9.23 0.37 24.27
CA SER A 14 -10.29 -0.42 23.63
C SER A 14 -9.83 -1.21 22.40
N PHE A 15 -8.53 -1.25 22.10
CA PHE A 15 -8.01 -1.58 20.77
C PHE A 15 -7.01 -2.77 20.73
N THR A 16 -6.87 -3.54 21.80
CA THR A 16 -5.76 -4.49 22.05
C THR A 16 -5.76 -5.81 21.25
N TRP A 17 -6.60 -6.02 20.25
CA TRP A 17 -6.74 -7.34 19.59
C TRP A 17 -6.38 -7.40 18.11
N ASN A 18 -5.95 -6.29 17.50
CA ASN A 18 -5.58 -6.27 16.08
C ASN A 18 -4.04 -6.18 15.92
N SER A 19 -3.45 -7.16 15.23
CA SER A 19 -2.01 -7.25 14.96
C SER A 19 -1.43 -6.04 14.23
N ILE A 20 -2.27 -5.25 13.57
CA ILE A 20 -1.87 -4.08 12.78
C ILE A 20 -1.63 -2.84 13.65
N LEU A 21 -2.35 -2.73 14.77
CA LEU A 21 -2.08 -1.67 15.74
C LEU A 21 -0.75 -1.88 16.46
N ARG A 22 -0.22 -3.12 16.46
CA ARG A 22 1.15 -3.42 16.88
C ARG A 22 2.19 -2.89 15.90
N GLU A 23 1.83 -2.60 14.65
CA GLU A 23 2.69 -1.88 13.70
C GLU A 23 2.57 -0.37 13.88
N ILE A 24 1.36 0.17 14.10
CA ILE A 24 1.18 1.57 14.57
C ILE A 24 1.98 1.81 15.84
N SER A 25 2.01 0.84 16.76
CA SER A 25 2.77 0.92 18.01
C SER A 25 4.28 1.05 17.77
N ARG A 26 4.80 0.43 16.71
CA ARG A 26 6.21 0.51 16.31
C ARG A 26 6.52 1.81 15.59
N THR A 27 5.65 2.23 14.66
CA THR A 27 5.80 3.49 13.91
C THR A 27 5.72 4.72 14.82
N PHE A 28 4.90 4.67 15.87
CA PHE A 28 4.69 5.79 16.79
C PHE A 28 5.30 5.59 18.19
N PHE A 29 6.07 4.53 18.41
CA PHE A 29 6.66 4.16 19.72
C PHE A 29 5.65 4.16 20.88
N LEU A 30 4.47 3.58 20.65
CA LEU A 30 3.38 3.53 21.63
C LEU A 30 3.40 2.18 22.35
N ASP A 31 3.69 2.19 23.66
CA ASP A 31 3.43 1.02 24.49
C ASP A 31 1.94 0.99 24.87
N PHE A 32 1.16 0.26 24.08
CA PHE A 32 -0.28 0.11 24.28
C PHE A 32 -0.64 -0.80 25.46
N THR A 33 0.31 -1.23 26.31
CA THR A 33 -0.01 -2.11 27.43
C THR A 33 -0.42 -1.38 28.71
N THR A 34 -0.05 -0.10 28.90
CA THR A 34 -0.17 0.56 30.23
C THR A 34 -0.47 2.06 30.24
N TRP A 35 -1.12 2.61 29.21
CA TRP A 35 -1.25 4.06 28.93
C TRP A 35 0.02 4.62 28.28
N SER A 36 -0.04 4.96 26.99
CA SER A 36 1.05 5.65 26.32
C SER A 36 0.91 7.15 26.52
N LEU A 37 1.97 7.80 27.03
CA LEU A 37 2.06 9.25 27.06
C LEU A 37 2.36 9.75 25.64
N LEU A 38 1.41 10.43 25.02
CA LEU A 38 1.68 11.18 23.79
C LEU A 38 2.10 12.59 24.15
N THR A 39 3.25 13.02 23.63
CA THR A 39 3.56 14.46 23.59
C THR A 39 2.51 15.19 22.77
N ALA A 40 2.29 16.48 23.03
CA ALA A 40 1.34 17.29 22.27
C ALA A 40 1.60 17.27 20.75
N ASP A 41 2.87 17.23 20.32
CA ASP A 41 3.26 17.10 18.91
C ASP A 41 2.87 15.74 18.31
N GLN A 42 3.12 14.64 19.05
CA GLN A 42 2.69 13.30 18.61
C GLN A 42 1.16 13.18 18.55
N TYR A 43 0.46 13.77 19.52
CA TYR A 43 -1.00 13.79 19.52
C TYR A 43 -1.55 14.58 18.31
N GLN A 44 -1.03 15.79 18.06
CA GLN A 44 -1.43 16.59 16.90
C GLN A 44 -1.19 15.83 15.59
N LYS A 45 -0.03 15.17 15.44
CA LYS A 45 0.28 14.32 14.28
C LYS A 45 -0.72 13.17 14.14
N LEU A 46 -1.06 12.47 15.21
CA LEU A 46 -2.01 11.36 15.17
C LEU A 46 -3.46 11.79 14.89
N THR A 47 -3.83 13.02 15.24
CA THR A 47 -5.17 13.56 15.00
C THR A 47 -5.29 14.41 13.74
N ALA A 48 -4.17 14.74 13.09
CA ALA A 48 -4.16 15.55 11.89
C ALA A 48 -4.89 14.88 10.71
N PRO A 49 -4.76 13.55 10.50
CA PRO A 49 -5.47 12.90 9.41
C PRO A 49 -6.95 12.70 9.69
N GLU A 50 -7.76 12.83 8.66
CA GLU A 50 -9.18 12.53 8.69
C GLU A 50 -9.45 11.15 8.08
N ILE A 51 -10.25 10.33 8.74
CA ILE A 51 -10.69 9.03 8.20
C ILE A 51 -12.20 9.08 7.97
N ILE A 52 -12.61 8.93 6.71
CA ILE A 52 -14.01 8.95 6.29
C ILE A 52 -14.36 7.55 5.76
N VAL A 53 -15.46 6.99 6.24
CA VAL A 53 -15.94 5.68 5.78
C VAL A 53 -17.38 5.83 5.35
N ASP A 54 -17.64 5.58 4.06
CA ASP A 54 -19.00 5.56 3.53
C ASP A 54 -19.79 4.44 4.24
N GLU A 55 -21.01 4.74 4.69
CA GLU A 55 -21.81 3.81 5.52
C GLU A 55 -22.05 2.44 4.83
N GLU A 56 -22.16 2.42 3.50
CA GLU A 56 -22.37 1.19 2.69
C GLU A 56 -21.23 0.16 2.82
N VAL A 57 -20.01 0.61 3.17
CA VAL A 57 -18.79 -0.22 3.24
C VAL A 57 -18.22 -0.28 4.65
N ARG A 58 -18.93 0.25 5.64
CA ARG A 58 -18.48 0.28 7.04
C ARG A 58 -18.27 -1.10 7.65
N GLU A 59 -19.06 -2.08 7.23
CA GLU A 59 -18.93 -3.48 7.64
C GLU A 59 -18.30 -4.37 6.55
N PHE A 60 -17.61 -3.77 5.58
CA PHE A 60 -17.03 -4.50 4.46
C PHE A 60 -16.04 -5.57 4.93
N LYS A 61 -16.28 -6.79 4.46
CA LYS A 61 -15.39 -7.94 4.58
C LYS A 61 -15.39 -8.67 3.26
N SER A 62 -14.21 -8.90 2.70
CA SER A 62 -14.09 -9.63 1.45
C SER A 62 -14.28 -11.13 1.67
N PHE A 63 -15.21 -11.73 0.94
CA PHE A 63 -15.32 -13.19 0.79
C PHE A 63 -14.54 -13.72 -0.41
N THR A 64 -13.98 -12.81 -1.21
CA THR A 64 -13.15 -13.12 -2.36
C THR A 64 -11.73 -13.36 -1.89
N ARG A 65 -11.08 -14.38 -2.45
CA ARG A 65 -9.67 -14.65 -2.17
C ARG A 65 -8.80 -13.68 -2.97
N ARG A 66 -7.99 -12.88 -2.27
CA ARG A 66 -7.06 -11.91 -2.89
C ARG A 66 -7.73 -11.05 -3.96
N PRO A 67 -8.75 -10.25 -3.60
CA PRO A 67 -9.37 -9.28 -4.48
C PRO A 67 -8.39 -8.56 -5.40
N TYR A 68 -8.67 -8.59 -6.71
CA TYR A 68 -7.96 -7.75 -7.65
C TYR A 68 -8.29 -6.28 -7.40
N TYR A 69 -7.28 -5.43 -7.59
CA TYR A 69 -7.41 -4.00 -7.46
C TYR A 69 -6.62 -3.29 -8.54
N ARG A 70 -7.03 -2.06 -8.81
CA ARG A 70 -6.24 -1.09 -9.59
C ARG A 70 -6.02 0.16 -8.78
N MET A 71 -4.77 0.60 -8.74
CA MET A 71 -4.33 1.82 -8.11
C MET A 71 -3.85 2.82 -9.15
N ARG A 72 -4.28 4.08 -9.03
CA ARG A 72 -3.75 5.20 -9.82
C ARG A 72 -3.53 6.38 -8.88
N GLY A 73 -2.41 7.07 -9.03
CA GLY A 73 -2.08 8.21 -8.18
C GLY A 73 -1.25 9.26 -8.90
N ARG A 74 -1.22 10.45 -8.29
CA ARG A 74 -0.36 11.54 -8.70
C ARG A 74 1.10 11.10 -8.60
N ASN A 75 1.88 11.38 -9.64
CA ASN A 75 3.31 11.10 -9.62
C ASN A 75 4.01 11.85 -8.50
N VAL A 76 5.01 11.21 -7.92
CA VAL A 76 5.93 11.78 -6.93
C VAL A 76 7.29 12.07 -7.58
N THR A 77 8.16 12.81 -6.89
CA THR A 77 9.54 13.00 -7.37
C THR A 77 10.34 11.70 -7.23
N ALA A 78 11.47 11.59 -7.93
CA ALA A 78 12.37 10.44 -7.78
C ALA A 78 12.90 10.28 -6.34
N ASP A 79 13.13 11.38 -5.62
CA ASP A 79 13.55 11.36 -4.22
C ASP A 79 12.43 10.85 -3.30
N GLN A 80 11.20 11.27 -3.56
CA GLN A 80 10.02 10.75 -2.85
C GLN A 80 9.78 9.28 -3.15
N ALA A 81 9.97 8.85 -4.41
CA ALA A 81 9.87 7.45 -4.80
C ALA A 81 10.92 6.61 -4.06
N PHE A 82 12.17 7.08 -4.01
CA PHE A 82 13.24 6.45 -3.24
C PHE A 82 12.90 6.33 -1.75
N ASP A 83 12.36 7.40 -1.15
CA ASP A 83 11.95 7.38 0.26
C ASP A 83 10.81 6.38 0.53
N ILE A 84 9.84 6.27 -0.38
CA ILE A 84 8.77 5.27 -0.26
C ILE A 84 9.35 3.87 -0.42
N ILE A 85 10.07 3.60 -1.52
CA ILE A 85 10.58 2.27 -1.87
C ILE A 85 11.46 1.70 -0.75
N ARG A 86 12.40 2.49 -0.21
CA ARG A 86 13.27 2.01 0.87
C ARG A 86 12.48 1.59 2.12
N ARG A 87 11.29 2.16 2.34
CA ARG A 87 10.47 1.98 3.55
C ARG A 87 9.40 0.90 3.40
N VAL A 88 8.91 0.62 2.20
CA VAL A 88 7.74 -0.27 1.99
C VAL A 88 8.02 -1.56 1.24
N ASP A 89 9.19 -1.70 0.59
CA ASP A 89 9.45 -2.88 -0.24
C ASP A 89 9.61 -4.16 0.59
N ASN A 90 9.01 -5.25 0.12
CA ASN A 90 8.98 -6.52 0.81
C ASN A 90 10.29 -7.31 0.73
N VAL A 91 11.26 -6.89 -0.08
CA VAL A 91 12.62 -7.48 -0.02
C VAL A 91 13.19 -7.40 1.41
N PHE A 92 12.79 -6.39 2.18
CA PHE A 92 13.22 -6.22 3.57
C PHE A 92 12.43 -7.08 4.56
N ARG A 93 11.32 -7.71 4.14
CA ARG A 93 10.44 -8.53 5.02
C ARG A 93 11.10 -9.83 5.49
N SER A 94 12.10 -10.32 4.77
CA SER A 94 12.84 -11.55 5.13
C SER A 94 14.35 -11.32 4.99
N GLY A 95 15.12 -11.71 6.01
CA GLY A 95 16.58 -11.72 5.93
C GLY A 95 17.30 -10.44 6.42
N THR A 96 16.62 -9.31 6.58
CA THR A 96 17.23 -8.06 7.10
C THR A 96 16.57 -7.61 8.40
N SER A 97 16.79 -8.35 9.50
CA SER A 97 16.19 -8.03 10.80
C SER A 97 16.49 -6.60 11.26
N ALA A 98 17.68 -6.08 10.93
CA ALA A 98 18.06 -4.70 11.25
C ALA A 98 17.18 -3.65 10.53
N VAL A 99 16.76 -3.91 9.29
CA VAL A 99 15.82 -3.01 8.57
C VAL A 99 14.41 -3.17 9.13
N GLN A 100 13.97 -4.41 9.39
CA GLN A 100 12.63 -4.69 9.93
C GLN A 100 12.40 -4.10 11.32
N GLU A 101 13.45 -4.04 12.14
CA GLU A 101 13.41 -3.47 13.48
C GLU A 101 13.56 -1.94 13.49
N HIS A 102 13.89 -1.34 12.35
CA HIS A 102 14.05 0.10 12.23
C HIS A 102 12.69 0.82 12.14
N ALA A 103 12.54 1.94 12.84
CA ALA A 103 11.27 2.67 12.95
C ALA A 103 10.74 3.22 11.61
N ASP A 104 11.63 3.49 10.65
CA ASP A 104 11.26 3.96 9.31
C ASP A 104 10.63 2.88 8.43
N TYR A 105 10.89 1.59 8.69
CA TYR A 105 10.34 0.51 7.88
C TYR A 105 8.84 0.36 8.11
N ILE A 106 8.10 0.23 7.02
CA ILE A 106 6.64 0.11 7.00
C ILE A 106 6.30 -1.19 6.29
N GLY A 107 5.82 -2.16 7.06
CA GLY A 107 5.32 -3.42 6.52
C GLY A 107 4.16 -3.21 5.56
N SER A 108 4.00 -4.15 4.62
CA SER A 108 2.83 -4.22 3.75
C SER A 108 1.90 -5.35 4.22
N MET A 109 0.60 -5.09 4.15
CA MET A 109 -0.43 -6.07 4.46
C MET A 109 -1.12 -6.53 3.20
N ASN A 110 -1.84 -5.66 2.52
CA ASN A 110 -2.62 -5.93 1.32
C ASN A 110 -2.00 -5.32 0.06
N PHE A 111 -1.14 -4.30 0.19
CA PHE A 111 -0.60 -3.54 -0.94
C PHE A 111 0.93 -3.69 -1.00
N ASP A 112 1.34 -4.87 -1.48
CA ASP A 112 2.74 -5.29 -1.57
C ASP A 112 3.52 -4.60 -2.70
N SER A 113 4.81 -4.40 -2.45
CA SER A 113 5.82 -4.05 -3.46
C SER A 113 6.98 -5.04 -3.38
N TRP A 114 7.39 -5.56 -4.53
CA TRP A 114 8.45 -6.54 -4.75
C TRP A 114 9.38 -6.07 -5.88
N ILE A 115 9.86 -4.83 -5.78
CA ILE A 115 10.63 -4.18 -6.85
C ILE A 115 12.00 -4.84 -7.00
N PHE A 116 12.61 -5.29 -5.89
CA PHE A 116 13.95 -5.88 -5.90
C PHE A 116 13.93 -7.41 -6.02
N ASP A 117 12.86 -8.08 -5.60
CA ASP A 117 12.82 -9.54 -5.56
C ASP A 117 12.72 -10.13 -6.97
N ARG A 118 13.73 -10.93 -7.31
CA ARG A 118 13.90 -11.58 -8.61
C ARG A 118 13.38 -13.02 -8.64
N HIS A 119 12.97 -13.58 -7.51
CA HIS A 119 12.38 -14.93 -7.41
C HIS A 119 10.91 -14.90 -7.00
N HIS A 120 10.40 -13.74 -6.58
CA HIS A 120 8.96 -13.47 -6.53
C HIS A 120 8.33 -13.52 -7.93
N TYR A 121 7.11 -14.04 -8.03
CA TYR A 121 6.30 -13.95 -9.23
C TYR A 121 5.02 -13.15 -8.94
N PRO A 122 4.72 -12.09 -9.69
CA PRO A 122 5.53 -11.49 -10.78
C PRO A 122 6.76 -10.72 -10.25
N ARG A 123 7.83 -10.64 -11.06
CA ARG A 123 9.11 -9.98 -10.68
C ARG A 123 9.04 -8.47 -10.87
N HIS A 124 9.79 -7.74 -10.04
CA HIS A 124 10.02 -6.29 -10.19
C HIS A 124 8.73 -5.47 -10.26
N TYR A 125 7.71 -5.87 -9.50
CA TYR A 125 6.41 -5.22 -9.47
C TYR A 125 6.24 -4.42 -8.17
N GLY A 126 5.51 -3.31 -8.22
CA GLY A 126 5.13 -2.55 -7.04
C GLY A 126 4.16 -1.42 -7.38
N TRP A 127 3.53 -0.85 -6.35
CA TRP A 127 2.60 0.26 -6.52
C TRP A 127 3.29 1.62 -6.64
N ILE A 128 4.57 1.70 -6.26
CA ILE A 128 5.46 2.85 -6.47
C ILE A 128 6.58 2.43 -7.41
N HIS A 129 6.87 3.25 -8.41
CA HIS A 129 7.88 2.97 -9.42
C HIS A 129 9.09 3.86 -9.18
N ALA A 130 10.29 3.41 -9.56
CA ALA A 130 11.52 4.17 -9.34
C ALA A 130 11.53 5.54 -10.08
N ASP A 131 10.72 5.68 -11.14
CA ASP A 131 10.54 6.92 -11.90
C ASP A 131 9.54 7.91 -11.26
N GLY A 132 8.93 7.56 -10.12
CA GLY A 132 7.93 8.36 -9.44
C GLY A 132 6.49 8.09 -9.86
N THR A 133 6.24 7.15 -10.77
CA THR A 133 4.88 6.69 -11.07
C THR A 133 4.25 6.08 -9.82
N VAL A 134 3.02 6.49 -9.51
CA VAL A 134 2.18 5.88 -8.48
C VAL A 134 1.03 5.13 -9.14
N GLY A 135 1.00 3.82 -8.95
CA GLY A 135 -0.09 2.96 -9.38
C GLY A 135 0.35 1.57 -9.80
N CYS A 136 -0.63 0.68 -9.87
CA CYS A 136 -0.48 -0.70 -10.27
C CYS A 136 -1.83 -1.38 -10.48
N ASP A 137 -1.80 -2.56 -11.09
CA ASP A 137 -2.89 -3.52 -11.18
C ASP A 137 -2.41 -4.77 -10.43
N ALA A 138 -3.07 -5.22 -9.37
CA ALA A 138 -2.61 -6.39 -8.61
C ALA A 138 -3.69 -6.99 -7.73
N ILE A 139 -3.29 -7.87 -6.83
CA ILE A 139 -4.17 -8.58 -5.91
C ILE A 139 -3.79 -8.24 -4.47
N THR A 140 -4.78 -8.18 -3.59
CA THR A 140 -4.60 -8.04 -2.14
C THR A 140 -4.15 -9.36 -1.49
N GLN A 141 -4.09 -9.42 -0.16
CA GLN A 141 -3.99 -10.70 0.57
C GLN A 141 -5.36 -11.37 0.71
N LYS A 142 -5.41 -12.51 1.41
CA LYS A 142 -6.63 -13.33 1.47
C LYS A 142 -7.68 -12.68 2.38
N TYR A 143 -8.86 -12.40 1.81
CA TYR A 143 -10.07 -12.00 2.52
C TYR A 143 -9.91 -10.71 3.36
N PRO A 144 -9.43 -9.61 2.76
CA PRO A 144 -9.22 -8.38 3.50
C PRO A 144 -10.53 -7.77 4.00
N ASP A 145 -10.43 -7.01 5.08
CA ASP A 145 -11.51 -6.20 5.61
C ASP A 145 -11.17 -4.71 5.64
N VAL A 146 -12.16 -3.90 5.99
CA VAL A 146 -12.00 -2.44 6.04
C VAL A 146 -10.98 -1.99 7.09
N ASP A 147 -10.84 -2.71 8.21
CA ASP A 147 -9.90 -2.36 9.27
C ASP A 147 -8.45 -2.57 8.78
N GLU A 148 -8.20 -3.65 8.02
CA GLU A 148 -6.91 -3.88 7.38
C GLU A 148 -6.56 -2.76 6.40
N PHE A 149 -7.51 -2.34 5.56
CA PHE A 149 -7.29 -1.25 4.61
C PHE A 149 -7.01 0.08 5.30
N ILE A 150 -7.81 0.43 6.32
CA ILE A 150 -7.64 1.66 7.09
C ILE A 150 -6.26 1.66 7.74
N ALA A 151 -5.89 0.58 8.42
CA ALA A 151 -4.67 0.56 9.20
C ALA A 151 -3.41 0.63 8.33
N GLU A 152 -3.36 -0.08 7.20
CA GLU A 152 -2.24 -0.01 6.27
C GLU A 152 -2.09 1.39 5.64
N TRP A 153 -3.19 1.97 5.15
CA TRP A 153 -3.13 3.27 4.48
C TRP A 153 -3.00 4.44 5.45
N PHE A 154 -3.48 4.32 6.68
CA PHE A 154 -3.23 5.33 7.71
C PHE A 154 -1.73 5.47 8.01
N ILE A 155 -1.01 4.34 8.16
CA ILE A 155 0.45 4.36 8.39
C ILE A 155 1.17 4.97 7.18
N LYS A 156 0.82 4.54 5.96
CA LYS A 156 1.45 5.05 4.73
C LYS A 156 1.15 6.54 4.52
N MET A 157 -0.08 6.99 4.74
CA MET A 157 -0.46 8.41 4.63
C MET A 157 0.28 9.28 5.64
N MET A 158 0.43 8.80 6.88
CA MET A 158 1.20 9.50 7.92
C MET A 158 2.69 9.60 7.59
N ALA A 159 3.24 8.54 7.01
CA ALA A 159 4.64 8.48 6.59
C ALA A 159 4.92 9.34 5.34
N PHE A 160 3.93 9.46 4.46
CA PHE A 160 4.04 10.07 3.13
C PHE A 160 2.86 11.03 2.90
N PRO A 161 2.83 12.20 3.57
CA PRO A 161 1.66 13.11 3.55
C PRO A 161 1.38 13.74 2.19
N TYR A 162 2.27 13.56 1.21
CA TYR A 162 2.12 14.01 -0.18
C TYR A 162 1.47 12.97 -1.10
N LEU A 163 1.12 11.78 -0.59
CA LEU A 163 0.43 10.77 -1.38
C LEU A 163 -0.98 11.24 -1.75
N ASP A 164 -1.28 11.07 -3.03
CA ASP A 164 -2.58 11.39 -3.62
C ASP A 164 -2.91 10.27 -4.64
N LEU A 165 -3.74 9.31 -4.22
CA LEU A 165 -4.03 8.11 -5.01
C LEU A 165 -5.41 7.51 -4.69
N VAL A 166 -5.94 6.78 -5.67
CA VAL A 166 -7.15 5.97 -5.51
C VAL A 166 -6.87 4.51 -5.83
N ILE A 167 -7.53 3.63 -5.09
CA ILE A 167 -7.50 2.18 -5.25
C ILE A 167 -8.93 1.71 -5.42
N ALA A 168 -9.21 1.02 -6.51
CA ALA A 168 -10.49 0.39 -6.77
C ALA A 168 -10.33 -1.12 -6.64
N ILE A 169 -11.08 -1.73 -5.71
CA ILE A 169 -10.97 -3.14 -5.33
C ILE A 169 -12.22 -3.88 -5.81
N THR A 170 -12.04 -5.04 -6.43
CA THR A 170 -13.13 -5.84 -7.02
C THR A 170 -13.47 -7.08 -6.21
N ASP A 171 -14.56 -7.76 -6.58
CA ASP A 171 -14.92 -9.09 -6.07
C ASP A 171 -14.28 -10.26 -6.85
N TRP A 172 -13.27 -9.99 -7.69
CA TRP A 172 -12.58 -11.03 -8.47
C TRP A 172 -11.55 -11.81 -7.65
N ASP A 173 -11.59 -13.14 -7.76
CA ASP A 173 -10.61 -14.04 -7.15
C ASP A 173 -9.27 -13.93 -7.90
N GLU A 174 -8.30 -13.27 -7.27
CA GLU A 174 -7.04 -12.89 -7.90
C GLU A 174 -7.25 -12.08 -9.20
N SER A 175 -6.27 -12.10 -10.11
CA SER A 175 -6.34 -11.37 -11.37
C SER A 175 -7.44 -11.93 -12.29
N PRO A 176 -8.23 -11.07 -12.96
CA PRO A 176 -9.17 -11.55 -13.96
C PRO A 176 -8.43 -12.27 -15.09
N PRO A 177 -9.09 -13.18 -15.82
CA PRO A 177 -8.50 -13.89 -16.96
C PRO A 177 -7.94 -12.97 -18.07
N SER A 178 -8.30 -11.68 -18.06
CA SER A 178 -7.84 -10.67 -19.02
C SER A 178 -6.64 -9.83 -18.57
N ALA A 179 -6.20 -9.91 -17.30
CA ALA A 179 -5.10 -9.08 -16.78
C ALA A 179 -3.74 -9.80 -16.69
N ALA A 180 -3.70 -11.13 -16.77
CA ALA A 180 -2.45 -11.90 -16.78
C ALA A 180 -2.07 -12.25 -18.24
N SER A 181 -1.04 -11.60 -18.78
CA SER A 181 -0.53 -11.88 -20.13
C SER A 181 0.11 -13.27 -20.21
N GLY A 182 -0.35 -14.10 -21.16
CA GLY A 182 0.42 -15.25 -21.67
C GLY A 182 -0.40 -16.45 -22.13
N PHE A 183 -1.46 -16.81 -21.40
CA PHE A 183 -2.44 -17.79 -21.87
C PHE A 183 -3.63 -17.04 -22.45
N THR A 184 -3.73 -17.04 -23.78
CA THR A 184 -4.92 -16.60 -24.51
C THR A 184 -6.10 -17.53 -24.18
N TYR A 185 -6.75 -17.35 -23.04
CA TYR A 185 -8.20 -17.32 -23.09
C TYR A 185 -8.54 -15.92 -23.55
N LYS A 186 -8.81 -15.77 -24.86
CA LYS A 186 -9.33 -14.53 -25.43
C LYS A 186 -10.62 -14.20 -24.67
N CYS A 187 -10.53 -13.35 -23.65
CA CYS A 187 -11.71 -12.74 -23.05
C CYS A 187 -12.37 -12.00 -24.20
N ASN A 188 -13.50 -12.52 -24.68
CA ASN A 188 -14.26 -11.85 -25.70
C ASN A 188 -14.85 -10.60 -25.02
N PRO A 189 -14.47 -9.37 -25.41
CA PRO A 189 -15.01 -8.16 -24.79
C PRO A 189 -16.53 -7.99 -25.03
N TYR A 190 -17.14 -8.89 -25.80
CA TYR A 190 -18.59 -8.99 -26.01
C TYR A 190 -19.25 -10.13 -25.22
N ASP A 191 -18.48 -10.91 -24.46
CA ASP A 191 -19.03 -11.91 -23.54
C ASP A 191 -19.50 -11.22 -22.25
N ARG A 192 -20.76 -10.77 -22.26
CA ARG A 192 -21.43 -10.10 -21.13
C ARG A 192 -21.66 -11.00 -19.91
N THR A 193 -21.11 -12.22 -19.89
CA THR A 193 -21.20 -13.10 -18.72
C THR A 193 -20.15 -12.77 -17.65
N ILE A 194 -19.08 -12.06 -18.01
CA ILE A 194 -18.08 -11.55 -17.07
C ILE A 194 -18.33 -10.05 -16.87
N PRO A 195 -18.58 -9.56 -15.64
CA PRO A 195 -18.74 -8.14 -15.39
C PRO A 195 -17.48 -7.35 -15.80
N THR A 196 -17.63 -6.09 -16.17
CA THR A 196 -16.51 -5.17 -16.37
C THR A 196 -15.77 -4.91 -15.06
N PHE A 197 -14.57 -4.32 -15.12
CA PHE A 197 -13.84 -3.93 -13.93
C PHE A 197 -14.69 -3.02 -13.05
N GLU A 198 -15.31 -2.00 -13.66
CA GLU A 198 -16.15 -1.01 -12.99
C GLU A 198 -17.40 -1.64 -12.34
N GLU A 199 -18.02 -2.61 -13.00
CA GLU A 199 -19.17 -3.36 -12.44
C GLU A 199 -18.78 -4.29 -11.30
N SER A 200 -17.50 -4.66 -11.19
CA SER A 200 -16.97 -5.57 -10.18
C SER A 200 -16.42 -4.85 -8.96
N ILE A 201 -16.32 -3.51 -8.97
CA ILE A 201 -15.81 -2.74 -7.84
C ILE A 201 -16.75 -2.90 -6.64
N VAL A 202 -16.19 -3.32 -5.50
CA VAL A 202 -16.92 -3.52 -4.24
C VAL A 202 -16.47 -2.57 -3.12
N CYS A 203 -15.27 -1.99 -3.23
CA CYS A 203 -14.73 -1.07 -2.25
C CYS A 203 -13.68 -0.18 -2.94
N GLY A 204 -13.51 1.05 -2.44
CA GLY A 204 -12.38 1.88 -2.85
C GLY A 204 -11.70 2.55 -1.68
N ILE A 205 -10.44 2.91 -1.91
CA ILE A 205 -9.62 3.67 -0.96
C ILE A 205 -9.15 4.92 -1.68
N TRP A 206 -9.35 6.09 -1.09
CA TRP A 206 -8.84 7.36 -1.60
C TRP A 206 -8.00 8.04 -0.54
N VAL A 207 -6.74 8.29 -0.87
CA VAL A 207 -5.77 8.98 -0.02
C VAL A 207 -5.46 10.31 -0.67
N HIS A 208 -5.67 11.41 0.02
CA HIS A 208 -5.39 12.77 -0.47
C HIS A 208 -5.35 13.75 0.69
N ASP A 209 -4.47 14.76 0.66
CA ASP A 209 -4.47 15.87 1.64
C ASP A 209 -4.56 15.44 3.13
N GLN A 210 -3.91 14.31 3.49
CA GLN A 210 -4.02 13.65 4.81
C GLN A 210 -5.43 13.19 5.19
N VAL A 211 -6.27 12.92 4.20
CA VAL A 211 -7.58 12.30 4.31
C VAL A 211 -7.52 10.91 3.72
N LEU A 212 -8.01 9.94 4.49
CA LEU A 212 -8.20 8.56 4.08
C LEU A 212 -9.70 8.27 3.98
N GLU A 213 -10.17 7.99 2.78
CA GLU A 213 -11.58 7.69 2.54
C GLU A 213 -11.78 6.25 2.07
N ILE A 214 -12.61 5.50 2.79
CA ILE A 214 -13.12 4.20 2.34
C ILE A 214 -14.47 4.44 1.66
N MET A 215 -14.52 4.23 0.35
CA MET A 215 -15.60 4.67 -0.51
C MET A 215 -16.51 3.53 -0.95
N SER A 216 -17.82 3.83 -1.03
CA SER A 216 -18.84 2.98 -1.64
C SER A 216 -18.52 2.67 -3.12
N PRO A 217 -18.97 1.53 -3.66
CA PRO A 217 -18.73 1.14 -5.04
C PRO A 217 -18.98 2.24 -6.08
N LYS A 218 -20.16 2.88 -6.01
CA LYS A 218 -20.57 3.93 -6.95
C LYS A 218 -19.64 5.14 -6.90
N ARG A 219 -19.22 5.52 -5.70
CA ARG A 219 -18.29 6.64 -5.50
C ARG A 219 -16.91 6.28 -6.02
N THR A 220 -16.44 5.06 -5.75
CA THR A 220 -15.17 4.52 -6.22
C THR A 220 -15.08 4.48 -7.73
N VAL A 221 -16.10 3.98 -8.45
CA VAL A 221 -16.13 3.98 -9.92
C VAL A 221 -15.87 5.39 -10.48
N LYS A 222 -16.57 6.39 -9.94
CA LYS A 222 -16.44 7.78 -10.38
C LYS A 222 -15.04 8.34 -10.10
N LYS A 223 -14.53 8.14 -8.88
CA LYS A 223 -13.23 8.66 -8.44
C LYS A 223 -12.06 7.97 -9.15
N TYR A 224 -12.15 6.65 -9.36
CA TYR A 224 -11.17 5.89 -10.12
C TYR A 224 -11.08 6.37 -11.57
N ALA A 225 -12.23 6.56 -12.25
CA ALA A 225 -12.26 7.07 -13.62
C ALA A 225 -11.64 8.49 -13.75
N GLU A 226 -11.82 9.33 -12.73
CA GLU A 226 -11.16 10.63 -12.63
C GLU A 226 -9.63 10.49 -12.58
N TYR A 227 -9.11 9.62 -11.71
CA TYR A 227 -7.66 9.43 -11.54
C TYR A 227 -7.00 8.73 -12.73
N VAL A 228 -7.70 7.80 -13.38
CA VAL A 228 -7.26 7.23 -14.66
C VAL A 228 -7.04 8.36 -15.67
N LYS A 229 -8.01 9.27 -15.81
CA LYS A 229 -7.89 10.40 -16.75
C LYS A 229 -6.75 11.35 -16.41
N LEU A 230 -6.48 11.58 -15.12
CA LEU A 230 -5.44 12.52 -14.67
C LEU A 230 -4.04 11.93 -14.72
N TYR A 231 -3.90 10.65 -14.34
CA TYR A 231 -2.61 10.09 -13.95
C TYR A 231 -2.23 8.80 -14.69
N GLU A 232 -3.14 8.16 -15.40
CA GLU A 232 -2.77 7.00 -16.22
C GLU A 232 -1.92 7.47 -17.43
N GLY A 233 -0.67 7.03 -17.45
CA GLY A 233 0.24 7.30 -18.56
C GLY A 233 -0.20 6.62 -19.86
N LYS A 234 0.39 7.05 -20.98
CA LYS A 234 0.11 6.46 -22.31
C LYS A 234 0.42 4.95 -22.37
N ASN A 235 1.44 4.51 -21.64
CA ASN A 235 1.76 3.10 -21.52
C ASN A 235 0.99 2.53 -20.32
N ARG A 236 -0.16 1.90 -20.59
CA ARG A 236 -0.99 1.27 -19.57
C ARG A 236 -0.40 -0.05 -19.06
N ASP A 237 0.36 -0.74 -19.91
CA ASP A 237 0.90 -2.05 -19.56
C ASP A 237 1.88 -1.95 -18.39
N LYS A 238 2.51 -0.79 -18.16
CA LYS A 238 3.41 -0.57 -17.02
C LYS A 238 2.78 -0.80 -15.64
N TYR A 239 1.46 -0.73 -15.55
CA TYR A 239 0.74 -0.99 -14.30
C TYR A 239 0.54 -2.49 -14.05
N LEU A 240 0.69 -3.34 -15.07
CA LEU A 240 0.57 -4.79 -14.95
C LEU A 240 1.80 -5.37 -14.20
N PRO A 241 1.60 -6.36 -13.32
CA PRO A 241 2.69 -7.00 -12.59
C PRO A 241 3.74 -7.65 -13.49
N GLU A 242 3.32 -8.26 -14.59
CA GLU A 242 4.18 -8.99 -15.51
C GLU A 242 4.97 -8.08 -16.45
N TYR A 243 4.59 -6.81 -16.61
CA TYR A 243 5.18 -5.92 -17.60
C TYR A 243 6.70 -5.82 -17.51
N TYR A 244 7.22 -5.61 -16.31
CA TYR A 244 8.66 -5.48 -16.08
C TYR A 244 9.41 -6.78 -16.38
N GLN A 245 8.84 -7.91 -15.96
CA GLN A 245 9.38 -9.24 -16.25
C GLN A 245 9.38 -9.54 -17.76
N ASP A 246 8.23 -9.36 -18.42
CA ASP A 246 8.01 -9.71 -19.83
C ASP A 246 8.88 -8.85 -20.77
N ASN A 247 9.25 -7.65 -20.35
CA ASN A 247 10.10 -6.73 -21.10
C ASN A 247 11.57 -6.70 -20.61
N GLY A 248 11.93 -7.52 -19.60
CA GLY A 248 13.29 -7.55 -19.05
C GLY A 248 13.75 -6.22 -18.43
N ILE A 249 12.82 -5.43 -17.90
CA ILE A 249 13.07 -4.12 -17.30
C ILE A 249 13.32 -4.29 -15.81
N VAL A 250 14.47 -3.81 -15.35
CA VAL A 250 14.79 -3.71 -13.92
C VAL A 250 14.52 -2.27 -13.48
N GLN A 251 13.51 -2.06 -12.64
CA GLN A 251 13.14 -0.72 -12.16
C GLN A 251 14.20 -0.12 -11.23
N ALA A 252 14.72 -0.94 -10.33
CA ALA A 252 15.71 -0.56 -9.34
C ALA A 252 16.76 -1.67 -9.26
N ASP A 253 18.02 -1.30 -9.50
CA ASP A 253 19.14 -2.24 -9.55
C ASP A 253 19.72 -2.51 -8.15
N GLU A 254 20.76 -3.35 -8.08
CA GLU A 254 21.44 -3.63 -6.82
C GLU A 254 22.02 -2.36 -6.18
N ASN A 255 22.52 -1.39 -6.97
CA ASN A 255 23.02 -0.12 -6.43
C ASN A 255 21.92 0.70 -5.78
N TYR A 256 20.72 0.69 -6.35
CA TYR A 256 19.53 1.28 -5.75
C TYR A 256 19.22 0.61 -4.41
N LEU A 257 19.24 -0.73 -4.36
CA LEU A 257 19.02 -1.48 -3.13
C LEU A 257 20.07 -1.16 -2.05
N LYS A 258 21.36 -1.06 -2.42
CA LYS A 258 22.43 -0.65 -1.51
C LYS A 258 22.14 0.71 -0.91
N ARG A 259 21.76 1.70 -1.73
CA ARG A 259 21.36 3.03 -1.25
C ARG A 259 20.17 2.98 -0.29
N CYS A 260 19.18 2.12 -0.54
CA CYS A 260 18.06 1.93 0.37
C CYS A 260 18.54 1.42 1.74
N ILE A 261 19.44 0.44 1.78
CA ILE A 261 20.00 -0.10 3.03
C ILE A 261 20.86 0.95 3.76
N GLU A 262 21.72 1.67 3.04
CA GLU A 262 22.57 2.73 3.60
C GLU A 262 21.76 3.88 4.21
N ALA A 263 20.56 4.15 3.67
CA ALA A 263 19.65 5.15 4.23
C ALA A 263 19.14 4.78 5.64
N TYR A 264 19.23 3.51 6.05
CA TYR A 264 19.00 3.06 7.42
C TYR A 264 20.25 3.16 8.32
N GLY A 265 21.37 3.67 7.80
CA GLY A 265 22.65 3.71 8.51
C GLY A 265 23.35 2.36 8.61
N LEU A 266 22.98 1.41 7.74
CA LEU A 266 23.51 0.03 7.75
C LEU A 266 24.60 -0.16 6.68
N ASN A 267 25.41 -1.20 6.87
CA ASN A 267 26.38 -1.62 5.84
C ASN A 267 25.66 -2.43 4.75
N ALA A 268 25.53 -1.83 3.57
CA ALA A 268 24.88 -2.44 2.41
C ALA A 268 25.44 -3.83 2.04
N ASP A 269 26.76 -3.99 1.98
CA ASP A 269 27.38 -5.25 1.57
C ASP A 269 27.17 -6.38 2.59
N GLU A 270 27.01 -6.05 3.87
CA GLU A 270 26.70 -7.03 4.91
C GLU A 270 25.23 -7.46 4.88
N GLU A 271 24.31 -6.50 4.76
CA GLU A 271 22.87 -6.79 4.73
C GLU A 271 22.44 -7.52 3.45
N LEU A 272 23.01 -7.15 2.30
CA LEU A 272 22.72 -7.83 1.02
C LEU A 272 23.01 -9.33 1.07
N ARG A 273 24.01 -9.77 1.84
CA ARG A 273 24.32 -11.21 2.00
C ARG A 273 23.25 -11.97 2.78
N LYS A 274 22.41 -11.27 3.53
CA LYS A 274 21.35 -11.86 4.35
C LYS A 274 20.01 -11.90 3.63
N ILE A 275 19.84 -11.08 2.59
CA ILE A 275 18.67 -11.14 1.73
C ILE A 275 18.70 -12.47 0.96
N SER A 276 17.73 -13.33 1.27
CA SER A 276 17.44 -14.47 0.42
C SER A 276 16.76 -13.93 -0.82
N TRP A 277 17.48 -13.96 -1.93
CA TRP A 277 16.84 -13.85 -3.23
C TRP A 277 15.86 -14.99 -3.39
#